data_AF-A0A1V5IJC9-F1
#
_entry.id   AF-A0A1V5IJC9-F1
#
_cell.length_a   1.000
_cell.length_b   1.000
_cell.length_c   1.000
_cell.angle_alpha   90.00
_cell.angle_beta   90.00
_cell.angle_gamma   90.00
#
_symmetry.space_group_name_H-M   'P 1'
#
loop_
_entity.id
_entity.type
_entity.pdbx_description
1 polymer ?
#
loop_
_entity_poly.entity_id
_entity_poly.type
_entity_poly.pdbx_seq_one_letter_code
_entity_poly.pdbx_strand_id
1 'polypeptide(L)'
;MVGIAISGIPLATLIAVSEDVRLAIYYPSKQSTHDPPVGSISGNFAPISGERCLIVDDVITSGNTMHEVVHYVRKHGGNPVAVLVIFDKRGIRDVDGVPVYSLFRISRLD
;
A
#
# COMPACT_ATOMS: atom_id res chain seq x y z
N MET A 1 7.23 4.08 -5.52
CA MET A 1 6.62 2.81 -5.11
C MET A 1 6.46 2.79 -3.60
N VAL A 2 5.28 2.58 -3.05
CA VAL A 2 5.03 2.49 -1.60
C VAL A 2 4.75 1.02 -1.26
N GLY A 3 5.72 0.34 -0.65
CA GLY A 3 5.55 -1.02 -0.16
C GLY A 3 4.98 -1.04 1.25
N ILE A 4 3.97 -1.87 1.48
CA ILE A 4 3.38 -2.04 2.81
C ILE A 4 4.17 -3.07 3.61
N ALA A 5 4.58 -2.69 4.82
CA ALA A 5 5.36 -3.56 5.68
C ALA A 5 4.49 -4.67 6.31
N ILE A 6 4.96 -5.91 6.39
CA ILE A 6 6.30 -6.37 6.00
C ILE A 6 6.26 -7.09 4.65
N SER A 7 5.20 -7.86 4.39
CA SER A 7 5.08 -8.79 3.26
C SER A 7 5.00 -8.12 1.89
N GLY A 8 4.50 -6.89 1.80
CA GLY A 8 4.45 -6.12 0.55
C GLY A 8 5.82 -5.58 0.10
N ILE A 9 6.82 -5.49 0.99
CA ILE A 9 8.12 -4.87 0.69
C ILE A 9 8.88 -5.59 -0.44
N PRO A 10 9.05 -6.92 -0.45
CA PRO A 10 9.78 -7.60 -1.52
C PRO A 10 9.14 -7.37 -2.89
N LEU A 11 7.81 -7.47 -3.00
CA LEU A 11 7.11 -7.21 -4.25
C LEU A 11 7.27 -5.76 -4.70
N ALA A 12 7.08 -4.80 -3.79
CA ALA A 12 7.26 -3.38 -4.08
C ALA A 12 8.70 -3.08 -4.53
N THR A 13 9.69 -3.73 -3.93
CA THR A 13 11.10 -3.57 -4.27
C THR A 13 11.40 -4.08 -5.67
N LEU A 14 10.89 -5.26 -6.03
CA LEU A 14 11.08 -5.83 -7.37
C LEU A 14 10.48 -4.95 -8.46
N ILE A 15 9.26 -4.44 -8.26
CA ILE A 15 8.62 -3.52 -9.21
C ILE A 15 9.35 -2.18 -9.26
N ALA A 16 9.80 -1.66 -8.10
CA ALA A 16 10.55 -0.42 -8.05
C ALA A 16 11.85 -0.51 -8.87
N VAL A 17 12.56 -1.63 -8.79
CA VAL A 17 13.77 -1.91 -9.57
C VAL A 17 13.46 -2.09 -11.06
N SER A 18 12.38 -2.82 -11.42
CA SER A 18 12.05 -3.05 -12.84
C SER A 18 11.62 -1.77 -13.57
N GLU A 19 10.93 -0.88 -12.86
CA GLU A 19 10.39 0.36 -13.43
C GLU A 19 11.30 1.59 -13.21
N ASP A 20 12.48 1.40 -12.61
CA ASP A 20 13.43 2.48 -12.26
C ASP A 20 12.75 3.63 -11.46
N VAL A 21 11.97 3.26 -10.45
CA VAL A 21 11.29 4.22 -9.56
C VAL A 21 11.76 4.08 -8.11
N ARG A 22 11.68 5.18 -7.37
CA ARG A 22 12.08 5.20 -5.95
C ARG A 22 11.13 4.38 -5.08
N LEU A 23 11.69 3.68 -4.09
CA LEU A 23 10.95 2.93 -3.07
C LEU A 23 10.70 3.79 -1.81
N ALA A 24 9.52 3.66 -1.25
CA ALA A 24 9.11 4.12 0.07
C ALA A 24 8.49 2.92 0.81
N ILE A 25 8.61 2.89 2.15
CA ILE A 25 8.06 1.82 2.98
C ILE A 25 7.09 2.40 3.98
N TYR A 26 5.87 1.87 4.00
CA TYR A 26 4.82 2.23 4.94
C TYR A 26 4.63 1.14 6.00
N TYR A 27 4.67 1.53 7.26
CA TYR A 27 4.34 0.68 8.41
C TYR A 27 2.89 0.96 8.84
N PRO A 28 1.99 -0.03 8.75
CA PRO A 28 0.59 0.12 9.20
C PRO A 28 0.47 0.39 10.71
N SER A 29 -0.59 1.07 11.13
CA SER A 29 -0.90 1.40 12.53
C SER A 29 -0.85 0.21 13.48
N LYS A 30 -1.25 -0.99 13.04
CA LYS A 30 -1.18 -2.22 13.83
C LYS A 30 0.24 -2.62 14.27
N GLN A 31 1.27 -2.03 13.64
CA GLN A 31 2.69 -2.20 14.01
C GLN A 31 3.24 -1.01 14.81
N SER A 32 2.42 0.02 15.04
CA SER A 32 2.78 1.20 15.80
C SER A 32 2.86 0.89 17.29
N THR A 33 3.80 1.54 17.97
CA THR A 33 3.89 1.54 19.45
C THR A 33 3.26 2.80 20.05
N HIS A 34 2.67 3.68 19.24
CA HIS A 34 2.01 4.91 19.69
C HIS A 34 0.58 4.64 20.18
N ASP A 35 0.08 5.53 21.05
CA ASP A 35 -1.31 5.55 21.51
C ASP A 35 -1.94 6.94 21.25
N PRO A 36 -2.93 7.07 20.35
CA PRO A 36 -3.51 5.99 19.54
C PRO A 36 -2.53 5.47 18.48
N PRO A 37 -2.71 4.22 17.98
CA PRO A 37 -1.85 3.66 16.93
C PRO A 37 -1.94 4.46 15.63
N VAL A 38 -0.79 4.85 15.08
CA VAL A 38 -0.71 5.58 13.80
C VAL A 38 0.30 4.91 12.89
N GLY A 39 -0.05 4.74 11.61
CA GLY A 39 0.90 4.31 10.59
C GLY A 39 2.00 5.34 10.33
N SER A 40 3.08 4.93 9.67
CA SER A 40 4.24 5.78 9.41
C SER A 40 4.97 5.41 8.11
N ILE A 41 5.72 6.36 7.54
CA ILE A 41 6.68 6.11 6.45
C ILE A 41 8.10 6.03 7.02
N SER A 42 8.90 5.11 6.51
CA SER A 42 10.32 5.03 6.85
C SER A 42 11.11 6.23 6.35
N GLY A 43 11.82 6.93 7.24
CA GLY A 43 12.71 8.04 6.88
C GLY A 43 14.00 7.64 6.14
N ASN A 44 14.29 6.35 6.04
CA ASN A 44 15.47 5.82 5.33
C ASN A 44 15.23 5.65 3.82
N PHE A 45 13.99 5.81 3.37
CA PHE A 45 13.55 5.58 2.00
C PHE A 45 13.00 6.88 1.39
N ALA A 46 12.51 6.81 0.15
CA ALA A 46 12.06 8.00 -0.54
C ALA A 46 10.84 8.67 0.15
N PRO A 47 10.79 10.01 0.18
CA PRO A 47 9.61 10.73 0.65
C PRO A 47 8.44 10.52 -0.32
N ILE A 48 7.23 10.72 0.18
CA ILE A 48 5.99 10.59 -0.60
C ILE A 48 5.32 11.93 -0.95
N SER A 49 5.74 13.03 -0.29
CA SER A 49 5.13 14.35 -0.48
C SER A 49 5.42 14.89 -1.88
N GLY A 50 4.39 15.35 -2.58
CA GLY A 50 4.46 15.82 -3.96
C GLY A 50 4.55 14.70 -5.01
N GLU A 51 4.56 13.44 -4.60
CA GLU A 51 4.80 12.30 -5.48
C GLU A 51 3.52 11.55 -5.86
N ARG A 52 3.53 10.97 -7.06
CA ARG A 52 2.53 9.97 -7.47
C ARG A 52 2.91 8.61 -6.88
N CYS A 53 2.03 8.07 -6.05
CA CYS A 53 2.29 6.89 -5.23
C CYS A 53 1.51 5.68 -5.74
N LEU A 54 2.23 4.69 -6.26
CA LEU A 54 1.72 3.32 -6.44
C LEU A 54 1.91 2.56 -5.13
N ILE A 55 0.82 2.04 -4.58
CA ILE A 55 0.79 1.31 -3.31
C ILE A 55 0.80 -0.18 -3.62
N VAL A 56 1.66 -0.95 -2.95
CA VAL A 56 1.86 -2.38 -3.23
C VAL A 56 1.79 -3.19 -1.94
N ASP A 57 1.01 -4.26 -1.99
CA ASP A 57 0.96 -5.30 -0.94
C ASP A 57 0.85 -6.69 -1.56
N ASP A 58 1.01 -7.74 -0.75
CA ASP A 58 0.80 -9.11 -1.22
C ASP A 58 -0.69 -9.50 -1.28
N VAL A 59 -1.47 -9.12 -0.27
CA VAL A 59 -2.88 -9.54 -0.17
C VAL A 59 -3.81 -8.49 0.44
N ILE A 60 -4.98 -8.31 -0.17
CA ILE A 60 -6.13 -7.63 0.44
C ILE A 60 -6.99 -8.64 1.19
N THR A 61 -7.12 -8.44 2.49
CA THR A 61 -7.97 -9.24 3.39
C THR A 61 -9.26 -8.51 3.76
N SER A 62 -9.24 -7.57 4.70
CA SER A 62 -10.42 -6.73 5.03
C SER A 62 -10.47 -5.45 4.23
N GLY A 63 -9.33 -4.98 3.70
CA GLY A 63 -9.18 -3.66 3.06
C GLY A 63 -8.74 -2.55 4.01
N ASN A 64 -8.77 -2.76 5.34
CA ASN A 64 -8.48 -1.71 6.32
C ASN A 64 -7.09 -1.08 6.13
N THR A 65 -6.07 -1.90 5.90
CA THR A 65 -4.71 -1.41 5.66
C THR A 65 -4.62 -0.55 4.40
N MET A 66 -5.41 -0.85 3.35
CA MET A 66 -5.45 -0.05 2.13
C MET A 66 -6.06 1.34 2.38
N HIS A 67 -7.18 1.40 3.10
CA HIS A 67 -7.79 2.68 3.50
C HIS A 67 -6.82 3.51 4.35
N GLU A 68 -6.14 2.84 5.30
CA GLU A 68 -5.18 3.50 6.18
C GLU A 68 -4.02 4.14 5.39
N VAL A 69 -3.38 3.38 4.49
CA VAL A 69 -2.26 3.89 3.70
C VAL A 69 -2.70 4.95 2.69
N VAL A 70 -3.87 4.81 2.06
CA VAL A 70 -4.40 5.82 1.13
C VAL A 70 -4.66 7.14 1.86
N HIS A 71 -5.28 7.07 3.04
CA HIS A 71 -5.50 8.24 3.89
C HIS A 71 -4.17 8.85 4.35
N TYR A 72 -3.24 8.02 4.81
CA TYR A 72 -1.92 8.46 5.25
C TYR A 72 -1.18 9.19 4.12
N VAL A 73 -1.10 8.60 2.93
CA VAL A 73 -0.39 9.17 1.79
C VAL A 73 -0.98 10.55 1.42
N ARG A 74 -2.32 10.65 1.33
CA ARG A 74 -3.00 11.93 1.06
C ARG A 74 -2.71 12.98 2.13
N LYS A 75 -2.82 12.59 3.41
CA LYS A 75 -2.58 13.49 4.55
C LYS A 75 -1.16 14.05 4.57
N HIS A 76 -0.18 13.31 4.03
CA HIS A 76 1.23 13.69 3.97
C HIS A 76 1.65 14.22 2.58
N GLY A 77 0.69 14.70 1.79
CA GLY A 77 0.95 15.41 0.53
C GLY A 77 1.29 14.52 -0.66
N GLY A 78 1.18 13.20 -0.54
CA GLY A 78 1.32 12.27 -1.66
C GLY A 78 0.00 12.06 -2.41
N ASN A 79 0.10 11.66 -3.67
CA ASN A 79 -1.05 11.35 -4.52
C ASN A 79 -1.12 9.84 -4.79
N PRO A 80 -1.95 9.06 -4.08
CA PRO A 80 -2.11 7.64 -4.36
C PRO A 80 -2.85 7.44 -5.69
N VAL A 81 -2.20 6.78 -6.67
CA VAL A 81 -2.74 6.63 -8.03
C VAL A 81 -3.30 5.24 -8.32
N ALA A 82 -2.80 4.21 -7.63
CA ALA A 82 -3.36 2.87 -7.66
C ALA A 82 -2.86 2.04 -6.48
N VAL A 83 -3.59 0.97 -6.17
CA VAL A 83 -3.18 -0.11 -5.28
C VAL A 83 -2.97 -1.37 -6.13
N LEU A 84 -1.83 -2.03 -5.97
CA LEU A 84 -1.48 -3.28 -6.65
C LEU A 84 -1.31 -4.38 -5.61
N VAL A 85 -2.02 -5.51 -5.79
CA VAL A 85 -1.86 -6.69 -4.93
C VAL A 85 -1.80 -7.98 -5.73
N ILE A 86 -1.18 -9.01 -5.16
CA ILE A 86 -1.21 -10.34 -5.78
C ILE A 86 -2.60 -10.95 -5.60
N PHE A 87 -3.11 -10.95 -4.37
CA PHE A 87 -4.38 -11.61 -4.03
C PHE A 87 -5.41 -10.62 -3.47
N ASP A 88 -6.61 -10.64 -4.01
CA ASP A 88 -7.75 -9.91 -3.48
C ASP A 88 -8.86 -10.88 -3.04
N LYS A 89 -9.09 -10.98 -1.73
CA LYS A 89 -10.12 -11.86 -1.12
C LYS A 89 -11.51 -11.21 -1.04
N ARG A 90 -11.67 -9.98 -1.52
CA ARG A 90 -12.88 -9.17 -1.35
C ARG A 90 -13.47 -8.68 -2.67
N GLY A 91 -12.70 -8.72 -3.76
CA GLY A 91 -13.13 -8.18 -5.04
C GLY A 91 -13.22 -6.65 -5.04
N ILE A 92 -12.39 -5.98 -4.24
CA ILE A 92 -12.38 -4.51 -4.11
C ILE A 92 -11.92 -3.92 -5.45
N ARG A 93 -12.67 -2.95 -5.96
CA ARG A 93 -12.33 -2.24 -7.21
C ARG A 93 -11.64 -0.90 -6.96
N ASP A 94 -11.95 -0.26 -5.84
CA ASP A 94 -11.36 0.99 -5.43
C ASP A 94 -11.31 1.10 -3.90
N VAL A 95 -10.37 1.91 -3.42
CA VAL A 95 -10.22 2.28 -2.01
C VAL A 95 -10.18 3.81 -1.96
N ASP A 96 -11.25 4.40 -1.45
CA ASP A 96 -11.41 5.86 -1.35
C ASP A 96 -11.17 6.56 -2.70
N GLY A 97 -11.67 5.98 -3.80
CA GLY A 97 -11.49 6.48 -5.17
C GLY A 97 -10.12 6.17 -5.80
N VAL A 98 -9.25 5.43 -5.13
CA VAL A 98 -7.98 4.93 -5.70
C VAL A 98 -8.23 3.54 -6.29
N PRO A 99 -7.99 3.29 -7.59
CA PRO A 99 -8.27 2.01 -8.22
C PRO A 99 -7.39 0.88 -7.65
N VAL A 100 -7.97 -0.30 -7.50
CA VAL A 100 -7.29 -1.53 -7.05
C VAL A 100 -7.13 -2.49 -8.23
N TYR A 101 -5.90 -2.97 -8.42
CA TYR A 101 -5.55 -4.01 -9.38
C TYR A 101 -5.02 -5.23 -8.64
N SER A 102 -5.62 -6.39 -8.88
CA SER A 102 -5.20 -7.67 -8.31
C SER A 102 -4.85 -8.66 -9.41
N LEU A 103 -3.77 -9.44 -9.20
CA LEU A 103 -3.43 -10.53 -10.13
C LEU A 103 -4.43 -11.69 -10.03
N PHE A 104 -4.86 -12.00 -8.81
CA PHE A 104 -5.82 -13.04 -8.53
C PHE A 104 -6.94 -12.51 -7.63
N ARG A 105 -8.18 -12.74 -8.04
CA ARG A 105 -9.34 -12.58 -7.17
C ARG A 105 -9.70 -13.94 -6.57
N ILE A 106 -9.75 -14.01 -5.26
CA ILE A 106 -10.12 -15.23 -4.53
C ILE A 106 -11.61 -15.15 -4.21
N SER A 107 -12.42 -15.89 -4.95
CA SER A 107 -13.77 -16.26 -4.53
C SER A 107 -13.69 -17.52 -3.68
N ARG A 108 -14.41 -17.59 -2.56
CA ARG A 108 -14.65 -18.89 -1.92
C ARG A 108 -15.40 -19.74 -2.95
N LEU A 109 -14.89 -20.95 -3.17
CA LEU A 109 -15.71 -22.02 -3.73
C LEU A 109 -16.50 -22.53 -2.54
N ASP A 110 -17.76 -22.14 -2.51
CA ASP A 110 -18.76 -22.71 -1.61
C ASP A 110 -19.04 -24.16 -2.03
#